data_AF-A0A7W1UA09-F1
#
_entry.id   AF-A0A7W1UA09-F1
#
_cell.length_a   1.000
_cell.length_b   1.000
_cell.length_c   1.000
_cell.angle_alpha   90.00
_cell.angle_beta   90.00
_cell.angle_gamma   90.00
#
_symmetry.space_group_name_H-M   'P 1'
#
loop_
_entity.id
_entity.type
_entity.pdbx_description
1 polymer ?
#
loop_
_entity_poly.entity_id
_entity_poly.type
_entity_poly.pdbx_seq_one_letter_code
_entity_poly.pdbx_strand_id
1 'polypeptide(L)'
;MKSILCIALLALAWFAYARRVAPITYPPCILIAEEPQQTGLTPNDASFETGKFHLKPLAHFTLDARVLHRKVYRYDRCAALVPVDLAVGWGTMSDQAVLDQLKISQSARFFWYEWQRLPPISQDEIVAHATNLHLIPSSRALEAQCESLRSAT
;
A
#
# COMPACT_ATOMS: atom_id res chain seq x y z
N MET A 1 12.77 37.82 -14.86
CA MET A 1 12.75 37.57 -13.40
C MET A 1 11.57 36.71 -12.95
N LYS A 2 10.31 37.05 -13.29
CA LYS A 2 9.12 36.25 -12.90
C LYS A 2 9.18 34.78 -13.35
N SER A 3 9.59 34.53 -14.60
CA SER A 3 9.71 33.17 -15.15
C SER A 3 10.76 32.30 -14.44
N ILE A 4 11.88 32.90 -14.01
CA ILE A 4 12.94 32.19 -13.26
C ILE A 4 12.43 31.78 -11.88
N LEU A 5 11.67 32.67 -11.21
CA LEU A 5 11.06 32.38 -9.92
C LEU A 5 10.01 31.25 -10.03
N CYS A 6 9.16 31.25 -11.06
CA CYS A 6 8.20 30.17 -11.28
C CYS A 6 8.88 28.81 -11.51
N ILE A 7 9.94 28.77 -12.33
CA ILE A 7 10.70 27.53 -12.55
C ILE A 7 11.34 27.04 -11.26
N ALA A 8 11.92 27.93 -10.46
CA ALA A 8 12.52 27.58 -9.17
C ALA A 8 11.49 27.00 -8.19
N LEU A 9 10.28 27.59 -8.12
CA LEU A 9 9.20 27.09 -7.27
C LEU A 9 8.68 25.72 -7.73
N LEU A 10 8.53 25.50 -9.03
CA LEU A 10 8.14 24.19 -9.58
C LEU A 10 9.21 23.13 -9.30
N ALA A 11 10.50 23.46 -9.47
CA ALA A 11 11.60 22.56 -9.16
C ALA A 11 11.65 22.21 -7.67
N LEU A 12 11.42 23.18 -6.78
CA LEU A 12 11.37 22.95 -5.34
C LEU A 12 10.17 22.07 -4.94
N ALA A 13 9.00 22.33 -5.52
CA ALA A 13 7.80 21.52 -5.29
C ALA A 13 7.98 20.08 -5.78
N TRP A 14 8.57 19.89 -6.97
CA TRP A 14 8.93 18.58 -7.49
C TRP A 14 9.93 17.86 -6.58
N PHE A 15 10.99 18.54 -6.15
CA PHE A 15 12.01 17.96 -5.28
C PHE A 15 11.43 17.52 -3.92
N ALA A 16 10.60 18.38 -3.31
CA ALA A 16 9.90 18.06 -2.07
C ALA A 16 8.95 16.86 -2.24
N TYR A 17 8.21 16.81 -3.36
CA TYR A 17 7.34 15.68 -3.70
C TYR A 17 8.14 14.38 -3.88
N ALA A 18 9.20 14.41 -4.70
CA ALA A 18 10.06 13.27 -4.98
C ALA A 18 10.64 12.67 -3.69
N ARG A 19 11.08 13.50 -2.74
CA ARG A 19 11.57 13.03 -1.44
C ARG A 19 10.49 12.39 -0.58
N ARG A 20 9.25 12.90 -0.63
CA ARG A 20 8.13 12.32 0.13
C ARG A 20 7.71 10.95 -0.39
N VAL A 21 7.82 10.72 -1.71
CA VAL A 21 7.40 9.47 -2.35
C VAL A 21 8.54 8.48 -2.60
N ALA A 22 9.78 8.87 -2.30
CA ALA A 22 10.95 8.01 -2.49
C ALA A 22 10.76 6.66 -1.76
N PRO A 23 11.07 5.52 -2.39
CA PRO A 23 10.98 4.22 -1.74
C PRO A 23 11.87 4.11 -0.49
N ILE A 24 11.51 3.21 0.42
CA ILE A 24 12.37 2.81 1.54
C ILE A 24 13.04 1.48 1.20
N THR A 25 14.37 1.48 1.19
CA THR A 25 15.21 0.31 0.97
C THR A 25 15.70 -0.24 2.32
N TYR A 26 15.68 -1.56 2.46
CA TYR A 26 16.19 -2.29 3.62
C TYR A 26 17.35 -3.21 3.19
N PRO A 27 18.20 -3.66 4.12
CA PRO A 27 19.15 -4.72 3.83
C PRO A 27 18.45 -6.01 3.33
N PRO A 28 19.09 -6.83 2.48
CA PRO A 28 18.54 -8.12 2.08
C PRO A 28 18.35 -9.08 3.25
N CYS A 29 17.10 -9.49 3.48
CA CYS A 29 16.66 -10.62 4.30
C CYS A 29 15.13 -10.63 4.35
N ILE A 30 14.55 -11.75 4.78
CA ILE A 30 13.15 -11.79 5.22
C ILE A 30 13.04 -10.94 6.50
N LEU A 31 12.29 -9.84 6.42
CA LEU A 31 12.10 -8.90 7.52
C LEU A 31 10.92 -9.28 8.41
N ILE A 32 9.92 -9.92 7.82
CA ILE A 32 8.63 -10.21 8.46
C ILE A 32 8.29 -11.65 8.13
N ALA A 33 8.42 -12.55 9.11
CA ALA A 33 8.20 -13.98 8.92
C ALA A 33 6.79 -14.41 9.35
N GLU A 34 6.08 -13.53 10.04
CA GLU A 34 4.76 -13.76 10.59
C GLU A 34 3.69 -13.75 9.48
N GLU A 35 2.79 -14.73 9.53
CA GLU A 35 1.62 -14.78 8.66
C GLU A 35 0.52 -13.82 9.14
N PRO A 36 -0.28 -13.23 8.22
CA PRO A 36 -1.47 -12.49 8.58
C PRO A 36 -2.42 -13.34 9.43
N GLN A 37 -2.99 -12.73 10.47
CA GLN A 37 -3.92 -13.40 11.36
C GLN A 37 -5.33 -12.89 11.14
N GLN A 38 -6.28 -13.84 11.06
CA GLN A 38 -7.70 -13.54 11.13
C GLN A 38 -8.31 -14.23 12.33
N THR A 39 -9.08 -13.48 13.11
CA THR A 39 -9.84 -14.00 14.24
C THR A 39 -11.32 -13.70 14.08
N GLY A 40 -12.15 -14.54 14.71
CA GLY A 40 -13.60 -14.41 14.67
C GLY A 40 -14.09 -13.13 15.35
N LEU A 41 -15.28 -12.70 14.97
CA LEU A 41 -15.96 -11.57 15.57
C LEU A 41 -16.51 -11.91 16.96
N THR A 42 -16.61 -10.89 17.80
CA THR A 42 -17.30 -10.90 19.08
C THR A 42 -18.70 -10.30 18.93
N PRO A 43 -19.61 -10.49 19.91
CA PRO A 43 -20.94 -9.86 19.88
C PRO A 43 -20.93 -8.32 19.80
N ASN A 44 -19.80 -7.68 20.14
CA ASN A 44 -19.65 -6.22 20.08
C ASN A 44 -19.26 -5.72 18.68
N ASP A 45 -18.88 -6.60 17.76
CA ASP A 45 -18.49 -6.23 16.39
C ASP A 45 -19.74 -6.07 15.49
N ALA A 46 -20.61 -5.15 15.88
CA ALA A 46 -21.85 -4.86 15.18
C ALA A 46 -21.58 -4.21 13.82
N SER A 47 -22.55 -4.35 12.91
CA SER A 47 -22.54 -3.57 11.67
C SER A 47 -22.66 -2.08 11.99
N PHE A 48 -21.99 -1.24 11.20
CA PHE A 48 -21.90 0.19 11.45
C PHE A 48 -22.06 1.00 10.16
N GLU A 49 -22.43 2.26 10.32
CA GLU A 49 -22.60 3.19 9.23
C GLU A 49 -21.32 4.01 9.00
N THR A 50 -20.96 4.22 7.74
CA THR A 50 -19.94 5.20 7.35
C THR A 50 -20.43 5.99 6.14
N GLY A 51 -20.71 7.28 6.35
CA GLY A 51 -21.35 8.13 5.34
C GLY A 51 -22.71 7.56 4.91
N LYS A 52 -22.78 7.05 3.68
CA LYS A 52 -23.98 6.44 3.06
C LYS A 52 -23.91 4.91 2.97
N PHE A 53 -22.91 4.29 3.62
CA PHE A 53 -22.61 2.87 3.50
C PHE A 53 -22.87 2.16 4.83
N HIS A 54 -23.58 1.05 4.74
CA HIS A 54 -23.75 0.11 5.84
C HIS A 54 -22.71 -1.00 5.72
N LEU A 55 -21.80 -1.10 6.70
CA LEU A 55 -20.71 -2.07 6.68
C LEU A 55 -20.95 -3.19 7.68
N LYS A 56 -20.78 -4.43 7.20
CA LYS A 56 -20.81 -5.65 8.01
C LYS A 56 -19.39 -6.18 8.18
N PRO A 57 -18.82 -6.16 9.40
CA PRO A 57 -17.56 -6.83 9.68
C PRO A 57 -17.64 -8.33 9.37
N LEU A 58 -16.52 -8.93 8.97
CA LEU A 58 -16.41 -10.38 8.71
C LEU A 58 -15.40 -11.09 9.61
N ALA A 59 -14.33 -10.40 9.99
CA ALA A 59 -13.28 -10.89 10.88
C ALA A 59 -12.47 -9.69 11.41
N HIS A 60 -11.73 -9.91 12.50
CA HIS A 60 -10.59 -9.07 12.83
C HIS A 60 -9.40 -9.53 11.99
N PHE A 61 -8.65 -8.60 11.43
CA PHE A 61 -7.49 -8.88 10.58
C PHE A 61 -6.29 -8.08 11.08
N THR A 62 -5.18 -8.76 11.35
CA THR A 62 -3.92 -8.16 11.77
C THR A 62 -2.80 -8.68 10.90
N LEU A 63 -1.89 -7.79 10.51
CA LEU A 63 -0.79 -8.09 9.62
C LEU A 63 0.38 -7.17 9.96
N ASP A 64 1.56 -7.75 10.14
CA ASP A 64 2.81 -7.05 9.91
C ASP A 64 3.21 -7.27 8.46
N ALA A 65 3.48 -6.20 7.72
CA ALA A 65 3.88 -6.30 6.33
C ALA A 65 4.68 -5.10 5.87
N ARG A 66 5.41 -5.33 4.78
CA ARG A 66 6.08 -4.30 4.03
C ARG A 66 5.11 -3.69 3.01
N VAL A 67 5.04 -2.36 2.95
CA VAL A 67 4.25 -1.65 1.92
C VAL A 67 5.01 -1.73 0.61
N LEU A 68 4.53 -2.53 -0.33
CA LEU A 68 5.14 -2.72 -1.65
C LEU A 68 4.85 -1.54 -2.56
N HIS A 69 3.58 -1.13 -2.60
CA HIS A 69 3.11 0.03 -3.34
C HIS A 69 1.87 0.62 -2.66
N ARG A 70 1.67 1.93 -2.81
CA ARG A 70 0.50 2.66 -2.30
C ARG A 70 -0.17 3.42 -3.44
N LYS A 71 -1.50 3.31 -3.55
CA LYS A 71 -2.31 4.09 -4.50
C LYS A 71 -3.41 4.85 -3.77
N VAL A 72 -3.44 6.17 -3.97
CA VAL A 72 -4.50 7.05 -3.45
C VAL A 72 -5.50 7.32 -4.57
N TYR A 73 -6.78 7.13 -4.29
CA TYR A 73 -7.89 7.37 -5.19
C TYR A 73 -8.74 8.53 -4.68
N ARG A 74 -8.97 9.52 -5.55
CA ARG A 74 -9.77 10.71 -5.21
C ARG A 74 -11.04 10.88 -6.06
N TYR A 75 -11.11 10.18 -7.19
CA TYR A 75 -12.07 10.51 -8.25
C TYR A 75 -12.90 9.33 -8.76
N ASP A 76 -12.58 8.10 -8.37
CA ASP A 76 -13.39 6.96 -8.78
C ASP A 76 -14.60 6.78 -7.84
N ARG A 77 -15.55 5.94 -8.26
CA ARG A 77 -16.83 5.75 -7.55
C ARG A 77 -16.65 5.26 -6.10
N CYS A 78 -15.59 4.48 -5.86
CA CYS A 78 -15.30 3.87 -4.56
C CYS A 78 -14.43 4.76 -3.67
N ALA A 79 -13.76 5.80 -4.18
CA ALA A 79 -12.83 6.65 -3.43
C ALA A 79 -13.43 7.23 -2.14
N ALA A 80 -14.73 7.54 -2.15
CA ALA A 80 -15.42 8.09 -0.98
C ALA A 80 -15.49 7.11 0.21
N LEU A 81 -15.37 5.80 -0.04
CA LEU A 81 -15.36 4.76 0.99
C LEU A 81 -13.95 4.18 1.17
N VAL A 82 -13.28 3.89 0.07
CA VAL A 82 -11.94 3.28 0.00
C VAL A 82 -10.98 4.27 -0.67
N PRO A 83 -10.44 5.25 0.06
CA PRO A 83 -9.57 6.27 -0.52
C PRO A 83 -8.15 5.75 -0.82
N VAL A 84 -7.70 4.67 -0.18
CA VAL A 84 -6.32 4.18 -0.28
C VAL A 84 -6.30 2.67 -0.49
N ASP A 85 -5.52 2.23 -1.47
CA ASP A 85 -5.13 0.84 -1.65
C ASP A 85 -3.65 0.66 -1.28
N LEU A 86 -3.32 -0.43 -0.60
CA LEU A 86 -1.96 -0.84 -0.27
C LEU A 86 -1.68 -2.22 -0.86
N ALA A 87 -0.70 -2.31 -1.77
CA ALA A 87 -0.07 -3.58 -2.04
C ALA A 87 0.95 -3.84 -0.92
N VAL A 88 0.80 -4.97 -0.23
CA VAL A 88 1.63 -5.34 0.93
C VAL A 88 2.20 -6.73 0.75
N GLY A 89 3.36 -6.99 1.38
CA GLY A 89 4.03 -8.27 1.35
C GLY A 89 4.68 -8.63 2.69
N TRP A 90 4.65 -9.91 3.03
CA TRP A 90 5.32 -10.51 4.19
C TRP A 90 6.15 -11.71 3.69
N GLY A 91 6.77 -12.48 4.57
CA GLY A 91 7.59 -13.63 4.20
C GLY A 91 8.66 -13.25 3.16
N THR A 92 8.77 -14.04 2.10
CA THR A 92 9.69 -13.78 0.98
C THR A 92 9.43 -12.46 0.24
N MET A 93 8.19 -11.96 0.24
CA MET A 93 7.81 -10.66 -0.31
C MET A 93 8.16 -9.48 0.62
N SER A 94 8.74 -9.74 1.79
CA SER A 94 9.38 -8.70 2.62
C SER A 94 10.87 -8.48 2.28
N ASP A 95 11.50 -9.43 1.57
CA ASP A 95 12.94 -9.42 1.28
C ASP A 95 13.32 -8.43 0.17
N GLN A 96 14.25 -7.52 0.48
CA GLN A 96 14.76 -6.55 -0.49
C GLN A 96 15.37 -7.22 -1.73
N ALA A 97 16.08 -8.34 -1.59
CA ALA A 97 16.69 -9.01 -2.75
C ALA A 97 15.66 -9.53 -3.76
N VAL A 98 14.45 -9.87 -3.28
CA VAL A 98 13.31 -10.23 -4.12
C VAL A 98 12.70 -8.98 -4.73
N LEU A 99 12.41 -7.97 -3.90
CA LEU A 99 11.73 -6.74 -4.36
C LEU A 99 12.57 -5.91 -5.34
N ASP A 100 13.89 -5.92 -5.24
CA ASP A 100 14.79 -5.24 -6.19
C ASP A 100 14.69 -5.80 -7.63
N GLN A 101 14.13 -7.00 -7.77
CA GLN A 101 13.94 -7.69 -9.05
C GLN A 101 12.49 -7.65 -9.54
N LEU A 102 11.58 -7.07 -8.76
CA LEU A 102 10.17 -6.92 -9.09
C LEU A 102 9.83 -5.45 -9.32
N LYS A 103 9.07 -5.18 -10.37
CA LYS A 103 8.37 -3.91 -10.52
C LYS A 103 6.92 -4.11 -10.11
N ILE A 104 6.49 -3.35 -9.10
CA ILE A 104 5.15 -3.43 -8.53
C ILE A 104 4.42 -2.13 -8.85
N SER A 105 3.17 -2.24 -9.30
CA SER A 105 2.33 -1.08 -9.62
C SER A 105 0.88 -1.32 -9.27
N GLN A 106 0.09 -0.26 -9.14
CA GLN A 106 -1.35 -0.35 -8.89
C GLN A 106 -2.15 0.53 -9.86
N SER A 107 -3.22 -0.05 -10.40
CA SER A 107 -4.20 0.62 -11.25
C SER A 107 -5.54 -0.08 -11.19
N ALA A 108 -6.63 0.67 -11.40
CA ALA A 108 -8.00 0.15 -11.45
C ALA A 108 -8.38 -0.77 -10.26
N ARG A 109 -7.87 -0.47 -9.06
CA ARG A 109 -8.06 -1.27 -7.82
C ARG A 109 -7.39 -2.65 -7.84
N PHE A 110 -6.41 -2.86 -8.71
CA PHE A 110 -5.56 -4.06 -8.74
C PHE A 110 -4.10 -3.67 -8.54
N PHE A 111 -3.32 -4.60 -7.98
CA PHE A 111 -1.86 -4.52 -8.03
C PHE A 111 -1.32 -5.50 -9.08
N TRP A 112 -0.21 -5.12 -9.68
CA TRP A 112 0.47 -5.84 -10.74
C TRP A 112 1.94 -5.97 -10.35
N TYR A 113 2.53 -7.12 -10.66
CA TYR A 113 3.96 -7.37 -10.51
C TYR A 113 4.53 -7.88 -11.83
N GLU A 114 5.74 -7.45 -12.15
CA GLU A 114 6.48 -7.89 -13.33
C GLU A 114 7.97 -8.04 -13.02
N TRP A 115 8.66 -8.91 -13.75
CA TRP A 115 10.11 -9.12 -13.69
C TRP A 115 10.68 -9.11 -15.12
N GLN A 116 11.97 -8.79 -15.26
CA GLN A 116 12.59 -8.63 -16.59
C GLN A 116 13.07 -9.95 -17.21
N ARG A 117 13.67 -10.84 -16.41
CA ARG A 117 14.30 -12.08 -16.91
C ARG A 117 13.60 -13.30 -16.31
N LEU A 118 14.19 -13.86 -15.27
CA LEU A 118 13.62 -14.95 -14.50
C LEU A 118 12.95 -14.38 -13.26
N PRO A 119 11.86 -15.00 -12.77
CA PRO A 119 11.23 -14.55 -11.56
C PRO A 119 12.18 -14.80 -10.37
N PRO A 120 12.32 -13.85 -9.43
CA PRO A 120 13.24 -13.99 -8.29
C PRO A 120 12.82 -15.10 -7.30
N ILE A 121 11.53 -15.44 -7.30
CA ILE A 121 10.88 -16.53 -6.56
C ILE A 121 9.73 -17.08 -7.42
N SER A 122 9.13 -18.23 -7.08
CA SER A 122 8.01 -18.76 -7.88
C SER A 122 6.80 -17.82 -7.84
N GLN A 123 5.93 -17.89 -8.85
CA GLN A 123 4.72 -17.08 -8.87
C GLN A 123 3.78 -17.44 -7.70
N ASP A 124 3.69 -18.73 -7.36
CA ASP A 124 2.91 -19.20 -6.21
C ASP A 124 3.42 -18.58 -4.91
N GLU A 125 4.74 -18.45 -4.77
CA GLU A 125 5.37 -17.82 -3.61
C GLU A 125 5.04 -16.31 -3.51
N ILE A 126 5.04 -15.60 -4.65
CA ILE A 126 4.62 -14.18 -4.71
C ILE A 126 3.15 -14.05 -4.27
N VAL A 127 2.27 -14.90 -4.81
CA VAL A 127 0.82 -14.83 -4.55
C VAL A 127 0.48 -15.26 -3.12
N ALA A 128 1.22 -16.21 -2.55
CA ALA A 128 1.03 -16.66 -1.18
C ALA A 128 1.41 -15.58 -0.14
N HIS A 129 2.36 -14.70 -0.46
CA HIS A 129 2.94 -13.76 0.50
C HIS A 129 2.72 -12.27 0.17
N ALA A 130 1.81 -11.96 -0.75
CA ALA A 130 1.43 -10.58 -1.05
C ALA A 130 -0.08 -10.43 -1.26
N THR A 131 -0.61 -9.27 -0.91
CA THR A 131 -2.02 -8.95 -1.13
C THR A 131 -2.25 -7.47 -1.41
N ASN A 132 -3.42 -7.16 -1.96
CA ASN A 132 -3.90 -5.80 -2.14
C ASN A 132 -4.99 -5.48 -1.13
N LEU A 133 -4.71 -4.58 -0.20
CA LEU A 133 -5.64 -4.14 0.83
C LEU A 133 -6.35 -2.85 0.38
N HIS A 134 -7.67 -2.89 0.44
CA HIS A 134 -8.56 -1.76 0.18
C HIS A 134 -8.99 -1.15 1.51
N LEU A 135 -8.38 -0.04 1.90
CA LEU A 135 -8.54 0.51 3.24
C LEU A 135 -9.75 1.45 3.34
N ILE A 136 -10.54 1.27 4.40
CA ILE A 136 -11.58 2.20 4.85
C ILE A 136 -11.10 2.79 6.18
N PRO A 137 -10.47 3.98 6.18
CA PRO A 137 -9.96 4.59 7.40
C PRO A 137 -11.11 5.01 8.33
N SER A 138 -10.99 4.71 9.62
CA SER A 138 -12.00 5.11 10.62
C SER A 138 -11.91 6.60 11.01
N SER A 139 -10.85 7.30 10.59
CA SER A 139 -10.70 8.74 10.81
C SER A 139 -9.84 9.38 9.71
N ARG A 140 -9.99 10.70 9.55
CA ARG A 140 -9.16 11.50 8.64
C ARG A 140 -7.67 11.46 9.00
N ALA A 141 -7.34 11.31 10.29
CA ALA A 141 -5.96 11.18 10.74
C ALA A 141 -5.34 9.87 10.24
N LEU A 142 -6.07 8.75 10.35
CA LEU A 142 -5.62 7.47 9.82
C LEU A 142 -5.56 7.47 8.30
N GLU A 143 -6.52 8.09 7.61
CA GLU A 143 -6.46 8.28 6.16
C GLU A 143 -5.18 9.01 5.74
N ALA A 144 -4.85 10.14 6.39
CA ALA A 144 -3.62 10.88 6.12
C ALA A 144 -2.35 10.05 6.41
N GLN A 145 -2.38 9.21 7.45
CA GLN A 145 -1.28 8.28 7.73
C GLN A 145 -1.13 7.26 6.60
N CYS A 146 -2.22 6.61 6.17
CA CYS A 146 -2.21 5.69 5.03
C CYS A 146 -1.72 6.37 3.75
N GLU A 147 -2.17 7.60 3.44
CA GLU A 147 -1.71 8.40 2.31
C GLU A 147 -0.23 8.79 2.40
N SER A 148 0.39 8.70 3.57
CA SER A 148 1.80 9.05 3.80
C SER A 148 2.76 7.86 3.77
N LEU A 149 2.25 6.62 3.85
CA LEU A 149 3.05 5.38 3.86
C LEU A 149 3.93 5.24 2.62
N ARG A 150 5.25 5.17 2.80
CA ARG A 150 6.19 5.07 1.69
C ARG A 150 6.30 3.62 1.19
N SER A 151 6.38 3.47 -0.14
CA SER A 151 6.54 2.18 -0.80
C SER A 151 7.95 1.60 -0.62
N ALA A 152 8.07 0.30 -0.82
CA ALA A 152 9.32 -0.46 -0.84
C ALA A 152 9.96 -0.57 -2.22
N THR A 153 9.17 -0.34 -3.28
CA THR A 153 9.56 -0.39 -4.68
C THR A 153 9.22 0.93 -5.39
#